data_AF-A0A932EPZ2-F1
#
_entry.id   AF-A0A932EPZ2-F1
#
_cell.length_a   1.000
_cell.length_b   1.000
_cell.length_c   1.000
_cell.angle_alpha   90.00
_cell.angle_beta   90.00
_cell.angle_gamma   90.00
#
_symmetry.space_group_name_H-M   'P 1'
#
loop_
_entity.id
_entity.type
_entity.pdbx_description
1 polymer ?
#
loop_
_entity_poly.entity_id
_entity_poly.type
_entity_poly.pdbx_seq_one_letter_code
_entity_poly.pdbx_strand_id
1 'polypeptide(L)' 'MLEPPAERPAVLDTLYCPKCAREVTDPLTCGDCSAVICRVCGTPLEAAADLGMG' A
#
# COMPACT_ATOMS: atom_id res chain seq x y z
N MET A 1 -17.36 -4.75 -31.51
CA MET A 1 -16.96 -5.23 -30.18
C MET A 1 -16.25 -4.06 -29.52
N LEU A 2 -16.88 -3.45 -28.52
CA LEU A 2 -16.28 -2.30 -27.83
C LEU A 2 -15.21 -2.86 -26.89
N GLU A 3 -13.96 -2.47 -27.12
CA GLU A 3 -12.81 -2.85 -26.31
C GLU A 3 -13.06 -2.37 -24.87
N PRO A 4 -12.86 -3.19 -23.82
CA PRO A 4 -13.00 -2.73 -22.45
C PRO A 4 -12.00 -1.59 -22.22
N PRO A 5 -12.40 -0.46 -21.60
CA PRO A 5 -11.45 0.58 -21.25
C PRO A 5 -10.46 -0.05 -20.28
N ALA A 6 -9.19 -0.10 -20.71
CA ALA A 6 -8.06 -0.57 -19.92
C ALA A 6 -8.28 -0.20 -18.46
N GLU A 7 -8.50 -1.22 -17.65
CA GLU A 7 -8.59 -1.15 -16.21
C GLU A 7 -7.35 -0.36 -15.80
N ARG A 8 -7.56 0.90 -15.37
CA ARG A 8 -6.46 1.79 -14.97
C ARG A 8 -5.59 0.94 -14.08
N PRO A 9 -4.29 0.76 -14.38
CA PRO A 9 -3.46 -0.12 -13.59
C PRO A 9 -3.72 0.30 -12.17
N ALA A 10 -4.29 -0.63 -11.37
CA ALA A 10 -4.59 -0.40 -9.98
C ALA A 10 -3.37 0.33 -9.48
N VAL A 11 -3.53 1.61 -9.14
CA VAL A 11 -2.47 2.40 -8.53
C VAL A 11 -2.01 1.48 -7.44
N LEU A 12 -0.85 0.86 -7.63
CA LEU A 12 -0.32 -0.11 -6.70
C LEU A 12 -0.11 0.75 -5.49
N ASP A 13 -1.10 0.78 -4.59
CA ASP A 13 -1.22 1.76 -3.51
C ASP A 13 0.14 1.79 -2.85
N THR A 14 0.92 2.83 -3.17
CA THR A 14 2.33 2.83 -2.85
C THR A 14 2.36 3.04 -1.35
N LEU A 15 2.59 1.96 -0.62
CA LEU A 15 2.51 1.99 0.82
C LEU A 15 3.71 2.75 1.34
N TYR A 16 3.46 3.79 2.13
CA TYR A 16 4.52 4.60 2.68
C TYR A 16 4.83 4.17 4.11
N CYS A 17 6.11 4.02 4.42
CA CYS A 17 6.55 3.72 5.77
C CYS A 17 6.91 5.03 6.49
N PRO A 18 6.15 5.46 7.51
CA PRO A 18 6.46 6.69 8.25
C PRO A 18 7.77 6.58 9.05
N LYS A 19 8.13 5.37 9.49
CA LYS A 19 9.36 5.14 10.26
C LYS A 19 10.63 5.14 9.40
N CYS A 20 10.53 4.62 8.17
CA CYS A 20 11.62 4.65 7.21
C CYS A 20 11.59 5.91 6.33
N ALA A 21 10.53 6.71 6.43
CA ALA A 21 10.24 7.86 5.58
C ALA A 21 10.42 7.57 4.07
N ARG A 22 9.92 6.41 3.62
CA ARG A 22 10.09 5.95 2.24
C ARG A 22 8.89 5.13 1.75
N GLU A 23 8.75 5.07 0.43
CA GLU A 23 7.83 4.17 -0.25
C GLU A 23 8.31 2.71 -0.13
N VAL A 24 7.38 1.81 0.11
CA VAL A 24 7.61 0.37 0.28
C VAL A 24 6.83 -0.36 -0.79
N THR A 25 7.55 -0.94 -1.74
CA THR A 25 6.97 -1.72 -2.85
C THR A 25 6.78 -3.19 -2.52
N ASP A 26 7.42 -3.68 -1.45
CA ASP A 26 7.36 -5.07 -0.99
C ASP A 26 6.98 -5.10 0.50
N PRO A 27 5.71 -4.81 0.83
CA PRO A 27 5.23 -4.88 2.19
C PRO A 27 5.04 -6.34 2.63
N LEU A 28 5.19 -6.60 3.92
CA LEU A 28 4.83 -7.89 4.51
C LEU A 28 3.43 -7.81 5.07
N THR A 29 2.56 -8.74 4.74
CA THR A 29 1.27 -8.88 5.41
C THR A 29 1.43 -9.83 6.59
N CYS A 30 1.09 -9.37 7.79
CA CYS A 30 1.06 -10.20 8.97
C CYS A 30 -0.05 -11.24 8.83
N GLY A 31 0.27 -12.53 8.95
CA GLY A 31 -0.69 -13.62 8.76
C GLY A 31 -1.75 -13.74 9.85
N ASP A 32 -1.47 -13.23 11.05
CA ASP A 32 -2.37 -13.35 12.21
C ASP A 32 -3.40 -12.22 12.30
N CYS A 33 -2.99 -10.99 11.96
CA CYS A 33 -3.82 -9.79 12.07
C CYS A 33 -4.14 -9.12 10.73
N SER A 34 -3.65 -9.69 9.61
CA SER A 34 -3.80 -9.14 8.26
C SER A 34 -3.27 -7.72 8.08
N ALA A 35 -2.49 -7.21 9.04
CA ALA A 35 -1.90 -5.88 8.98
C ALA A 35 -0.74 -5.84 7.99
N VAL A 36 -0.66 -4.78 7.19
CA VAL A 36 0.42 -4.58 6.24
C VAL A 36 1.57 -3.84 6.93
N ILE A 37 2.76 -4.41 6.96
CA ILE A 37 3.92 -3.94 7.71
C ILE A 37 5.16 -3.79 6.82
N CYS A 38 6.04 -2.87 7.19
CA CYS A 38 7.30 -2.63 6.49
C CYS A 38 8.24 -3.82 6.70
N ARG A 39 8.69 -4.45 5.61
CA ARG A 39 9.65 -5.57 5.68
C ARG A 39 11.00 -5.23 6.32
N VAL A 40 11.35 -3.95 6.42
CA VAL A 40 12.65 -3.50 6.94
C VAL A 40 12.59 -3.18 8.43
N CYS A 41 11.56 -2.45 8.88
CA CYS A 41 11.49 -1.98 10.27
C CYS A 41 10.35 -2.62 11.08
N GLY A 42 9.47 -3.41 10.45
CA GLY A 42 8.32 -4.05 11.11
C GLY A 42 7.18 -3.09 11.50
N THR A 43 7.26 -1.82 11.11
CA THR A 43 6.21 -0.83 11.43
C THR A 43 5.02 -1.01 10.49
N PRO A 44 3.76 -0.93 10.97
CA PRO A 44 2.58 -0.92 10.11
C PRO A 44 2.69 0.19 9.07
N LEU A 45 2.38 -0.15 7.83
CA LEU A 45 2.32 0.77 6.71
C LEU A 45 0.91 1.33 6.62
N GLU A 46 0.83 2.61 6.31
CA GLU A 46 -0.43 3.30 6.11
C GLU A 46 -0.68 3.37 4.59
N ALA A 47 -1.91 3.12 4.15
CA ALA A 47 -2.29 3.34 2.77
C ALA A 47 -2.31 4.85 2.49
N ALA A 48 -1.62 5.30 1.44
CA ALA A 48 -1.60 6.71 1.06
C ALA A 48 -3.02 7.26 0.74
N ALA A 49 -3.99 6.38 0.48
CA ALA A 49 -5.39 6.69 0.23
C ALA A 49 -6.18 7.19 1.48
N ASP A 50 -5.66 7.05 2.70
CA ASP A 50 -6.37 7.47 3.94
C ASP A 50 -5.98 8.89 4.44
N LEU A 51 -5.13 9.62 3.71
CA LEU A 51 -4.74 11.00 4.07
C LEU A 51 -5.68 12.09 3.55
N GLY A 52 -6.86 11.73 3.07
CA GLY A 52 -7.85 12.72 2.68
C GLY A 52 -9.22 12.11 2.50
N MET A 53 -10.04 12.15 3.55
CA MET A 53 -11.37 12.80 3.58
C MET A 53 -11.79 12.92 5.05
N GLY A 54 -11.75 14.14 5.58
CA GLY A 54 -12.42 14.55 6.81
C GLY A 54 -13.51 15.56 6.48
#